data_AF-A0A1W5CVI8-F1
#
_entry.id   AF-A0A1W5CVI8-F1
#
_cell.length_a   1.000
_cell.length_b   1.000
_cell.length_c   1.000
_cell.angle_alpha   90.00
_cell.angle_beta   90.00
_cell.angle_gamma   90.00
#
_symmetry.space_group_name_H-M   'P 1'
#
loop_
_entity.id
_entity.type
_entity.pdbx_description
1 polymer ?
#
loop_
_entity_poly.entity_id
_entity_poly.type
_entity_poly.pdbx_seq_one_letter_code
_entity_poly.pdbx_strand_id
1 'polypeptide(L)' 'MWLDLNGVVNYWRSELGDLNEEGCMRAELYEDTVKKNKALKAPFIEAAEGDKEEIRSVEEHWPFREHEELC' A
#
# COMPACT_ATOMS: atom_id res chain seq x y z
N MET A 1 -17.85 -4.79 12.24
CA MET A 1 -18.17 -3.88 11.13
C MET A 1 -17.05 -3.99 10.12
N TRP A 2 -17.21 -4.84 9.09
CA TRP A 2 -16.19 -5.14 8.06
C TRP A 2 -16.28 -4.18 6.85
N LEU A 3 -17.33 -3.33 6.83
CA LEU A 3 -17.66 -2.46 5.70
C LEU A 3 -16.73 -1.24 5.59
N ASP A 4 -16.27 -0.68 6.71
CA ASP A 4 -15.40 0.52 6.69
C ASP A 4 -13.96 0.23 6.25
N LEU A 5 -13.43 -0.95 6.57
CA LEU A 5 -12.10 -1.39 6.13
C LEU A 5 -12.03 -1.50 4.61
N ASN A 6 -13.11 -1.95 3.95
CA ASN A 6 -13.19 -1.96 2.49
C ASN A 6 -13.17 -0.55 1.90
N GLY A 7 -13.72 0.46 2.57
CA GLY A 7 -13.70 1.85 2.10
C GLY A 7 -12.28 2.41 2.04
N VAL A 8 -11.51 2.24 3.11
CA VAL A 8 -10.11 2.69 3.19
C VAL A 8 -9.23 1.95 2.18
N VAL A 9 -9.38 0.63 2.08
CA VAL A 9 -8.62 -0.19 1.13
C VAL A 9 -8.97 0.16 -0.32
N ASN A 10 -10.25 0.38 -0.64
CA ASN A 10 -10.67 0.80 -1.99
C ASN A 10 -10.18 2.21 -2.33
N TYR A 11 -10.16 3.13 -1.37
CA TYR A 11 -9.61 4.46 -1.56
C TYR A 11 -8.11 4.40 -1.87
N TRP A 12 -7.34 3.63 -1.10
CA TRP A 12 -5.92 3.42 -1.37
C TRP A 12 -5.68 2.71 -2.71
N ARG A 13 -6.53 1.74 -3.07
CA ARG A 13 -6.51 1.10 -4.39
C ARG A 13 -6.70 2.10 -5.53
N SER A 14 -7.60 3.08 -5.34
CA SER A 14 -7.82 4.17 -6.31
C SER A 14 -6.62 5.13 -6.39
N GLU A 15 -6.00 5.45 -5.26
CA GLU A 15 -4.83 6.35 -5.20
C GLU A 15 -3.57 5.71 -5.82
N LEU A 16 -3.38 4.41 -5.62
CA LEU A 16 -2.27 3.62 -6.17
C LEU A 16 -2.37 3.40 -7.69
N GLY A 17 -3.49 3.80 -8.32
CA GLY A 17 -3.74 3.67 -9.75
C GLY A 17 -4.53 2.42 -10.10
N ASP A 18 -5.24 2.44 -11.23
CA ASP A 18 -6.07 1.34 -11.76
C ASP A 18 -5.30 0.02 -11.85
N LEU A 19 -5.27 -0.71 -10.73
CA LEU A 19 -4.88 -2.11 -10.69
C LEU A 19 -5.93 -2.88 -11.49
N ASN A 20 -5.47 -3.73 -12.42
CA ASN A 20 -6.37 -4.62 -13.14
C ASN A 20 -7.06 -5.61 -12.16
N GLU A 21 -7.98 -6.44 -12.65
CA GLU A 21 -8.68 -7.42 -11.80
C GLU A 21 -7.72 -8.42 -11.11
N GLU A 22 -6.51 -8.58 -11.66
CA GLU A 22 -5.45 -9.44 -11.13
C GLU A 22 -4.50 -8.72 -10.15
N GLY A 23 -4.73 -7.43 -9.87
CA GLY A 23 -3.85 -6.64 -8.99
C GLY A 23 -2.54 -6.18 -9.65
N CYS A 24 -2.43 -6.34 -10.96
CA CYS A 24 -1.29 -5.93 -11.77
C CYS A 24 -1.49 -4.52 -12.33
N MET A 25 -0.38 -3.83 -12.51
CA MET A 25 -0.32 -2.47 -13.07
C MET A 25 0.68 -2.41 -14.22
N ARG A 26 0.49 -1.43 -15.11
CA ARG A 26 1.45 -1.18 -16.19
C ARG A 26 2.82 -0.85 -15.61
N ALA A 27 3.87 -1.44 -16.18
CA ALA A 27 5.26 -1.21 -15.74
C ALA A 27 5.64 0.28 -15.72
N GLU A 28 5.11 1.08 -16.64
CA GLU A 28 5.32 2.54 -16.70
C GLU A 28 4.78 3.29 -15.48
N LEU A 29 3.79 2.73 -14.78
CA LEU A 29 3.20 3.31 -13.57
C LEU A 29 3.85 2.75 -12.31
N TYR A 30 4.61 1.64 -12.40
CA TYR A 30 5.15 0.91 -11.25
C TYR A 30 5.95 1.81 -10.31
N GLU A 31 6.88 2.61 -10.85
CA GLU A 31 7.67 3.52 -10.03
C GLU A 31 6.83 4.59 -9.32
N ASP A 32 5.79 5.11 -9.97
CA ASP A 32 4.91 6.12 -9.39
C ASP A 32 4.04 5.52 -8.27
N THR A 33 3.51 4.32 -8.48
CA THR A 33 2.72 3.60 -7.48
C THR A 33 3.57 3.15 -6.29
N VAL A 34 4.81 2.71 -6.50
CA VAL A 34 5.76 2.43 -5.41
C VAL A 34 6.03 3.70 -4.59
N LYS A 35 6.21 4.85 -5.24
CA LYS A 35 6.38 6.13 -4.53
C LYS A 35 5.14 6.51 -3.72
N LYS A 36 3.94 6.36 -4.29
CA LYS A 36 2.67 6.62 -3.60
C LYS A 36 2.42 5.67 -2.44
N ASN A 37 2.73 4.38 -2.60
CA ASN A 37 2.61 3.38 -1.55
C ASN A 37 3.52 3.71 -0.37
N LYS A 38 4.78 4.10 -0.64
CA LYS A 38 5.71 4.58 0.40
C LYS A 38 5.20 5.84 1.08
N ALA A 39 4.64 6.79 0.33
CA ALA A 39 4.05 8.01 0.89
C ALA A 39 2.83 7.73 1.77
N LEU A 40 1.99 6.75 1.39
CA LEU A 40 0.84 6.30 2.20
C LEU A 40 1.29 5.60 3.49
N LYS A 41 2.40 4.86 3.46
CA LYS A 41 2.94 4.13 4.61
C LYS A 41 3.74 5.02 5.58
N ALA A 42 4.42 6.05 5.07
CA ALA A 42 5.26 6.96 5.85
C ALA A 42 4.60 7.51 7.14
N PRO A 43 3.36 8.06 7.13
CA PRO A 43 2.74 8.57 8.35
C PRO A 43 2.44 7.48 9.39
N PHE A 44 2.26 6.21 8.98
CA PHE A 44 2.07 5.10 9.91
C PHE A 44 3.38 4.69 10.60
N ILE A 45 4.50 4.77 9.87
CA ILE A 45 5.84 4.53 10.45
C ILE A 45 6.25 5.69 11.36
N GLU A 46 5.92 6.93 10.98
CA GLU A 46 6.17 8.11 11.81
C GLU A 46 5.34 8.09 13.10
N ALA A 47 4.07 7.69 13.00
CA ALA A 47 3.17 7.54 14.16
C ALA A 47 3.63 6.44 15.14
N ALA A 48 4.44 5.48 14.69
CA ALA A 48 5.04 4.49 15.57
C ALA A 48 6.18 5.05 16.44
N GLU A 49 6.59 6.32 16.27
CA GLU A 49 7.57 7.04 17.10
C GLU A 49 8.91 6.28 17.35
N GLY A 50 9.29 5.37 16.45
CA GLY A 50 10.49 4.53 16.59
C GLY A 50 10.30 3.24 17.38
N ASP A 51 9.06 2.89 17.76
CA ASP A 51 8.70 1.58 18.29
C ASP A 51 8.91 0.52 17.21
N LYS A 52 9.88 -0.37 17.47
CA LYS A 52 10.29 -1.40 16.50
C LYS A 52 9.23 -2.48 16.31
N GLU A 53 8.39 -2.76 17.30
CA GLU A 53 7.29 -3.71 17.15
C GLU A 53 6.15 -3.11 16.33
N GLU A 54 5.80 -1.85 16.56
CA GLU A 54 4.77 -1.18 15.76
C GLU A 54 5.21 -0.99 14.31
N ILE A 55 6.47 -0.58 14.08
CA ILE A 55 7.04 -0.50 12.73
C ILE A 55 7.02 -1.89 12.07
N ARG A 56 7.48 -2.94 12.76
CA ARG A 56 7.44 -4.31 12.22
C ARG A 56 6.01 -4.74 11.89
N SER A 57 5.05 -4.41 12.76
CA SER A 57 3.64 -4.72 12.54
C SER A 57 3.09 -4.02 11.30
N VAL A 58 3.43 -2.74 11.10
CA VAL A 58 3.07 -1.97 9.91
C VAL A 58 3.74 -2.55 8.66
N GLU A 59 4.96 -3.09 8.75
CA GLU A 59 5.62 -3.74 7.62
C GLU A 59 5.04 -5.11 7.27
N GLU A 60 4.76 -5.95 8.26
CA GLU A 60 4.27 -7.32 8.07
C GLU A 60 2.81 -7.36 7.62
N HIS A 61 1.98 -6.43 8.14
CA HIS A 61 0.54 -6.39 7.89
C HIS A 61 0.14 -5.34 6.84
N TRP A 62 1.09 -4.72 6.14
CA TRP A 62 0.77 -3.78 5.08
C TRP A 62 0.01 -4.48 3.94
N PRO A 63 -1.17 -3.98 3.53
CA PRO A 63 -2.03 -4.68 2.57
C PRO A 63 -1.48 -4.66 1.14
N PHE A 64 -0.54 -3.76 0.82
CA PHE A 64 0.03 -3.60 -0.52
C PHE A 64 1.47 -4.10 -0.57
N ARG A 65 1.71 -5.29 -1.14
CA ARG A 65 3.07 -5.74 -1.43
C ARG A 65 3.49 -5.28 -2.81
N GLU A 66 4.64 -4.64 -2.87
CA GLU A 66 5.30 -4.28 -4.11
C GLU A 66 6.00 -5.53 -4.64
N HIS A 67 5.50 -6.10 -5.73
CA HIS A 67 6.20 -7.16 -6.45
C HIS A 67 6.37 -6.73 -7.90
N GLU A 68 7.59 -6.79 -8.42
CA GLU A 68 7.86 -6.62 -9.84
C GLU A 68 7.60 -7.97 -10.53
N GLU A 69 6.34 -8.22 -10.91
CA GLU A 69 5.99 -9.29 -11.85
C GLU A 69 5.88 -8.66 -13.25
N LEU A 70 6.45 -9.30 -14.28
CA LEU A 70 6.13 -8.96 -15.67
C LEU A 70 4.71 -9.47 -15.98
N CYS A 71 3.72 -8.61 -15.72
CA CYS A 71 2.44 -8.58 -16.43
C CYS A 71 2.65 -7.87 -17.80
#